data_AF-A0A4Z2HHI4-F1
#
_entry.id   AF-A0A4Z2HHI4-F1
#
_cell.length_a   1.000
_cell.length_b   1.000
_cell.length_c   1.000
_cell.angle_alpha   90.00
_cell.angle_beta   90.00
_cell.angle_gamma   90.00
#
_symmetry.space_group_name_H-M   'P 1'
#
loop_
_entity.id
_entity.type
_entity.pdbx_description
1 polymer ?
#
loop_
_entity_poly.entity_id
_entity_poly.type
_entity_poly.pdbx_seq_one_letter_code
_entity_poly.pdbx_strand_id
1 'polypeptide(L)'
;MFGLMRESDRIWFPPNHTFKLQPAARESLHFRIRYYFSGWYHSGSTLNAHRYGVCKGKESPVMDDYVMAYQFLQRRSDFLNGWVQIPVSHEAQEECLGMAVLDMMRLGKESGQSPLDVYNDTSYKSFLPKSMRSHIQEYNILTRKRIRYRFKKFIQQFSDCKATACSLKLKYLMSLEMLLPSLYAERFQVADLSARKVTIVITGDTGIQWSKGKEEEEAEEVRVKRWALCISQGSYGHGKPGKVMAF
;
A
#
# COMPACT_ATOMS: atom_id res chain seq x y z
N MET A 1 -2.86 18.17 0.67
CA MET A 1 -2.61 16.70 0.66
C MET A 1 -1.46 16.31 1.57
N PHE A 2 -0.38 17.09 1.61
CA PHE A 2 0.79 16.80 2.44
C PHE A 2 0.68 17.34 3.86
N GLY A 3 1.48 16.77 4.77
CA GLY A 3 1.68 17.21 6.15
C GLY A 3 3.09 16.85 6.66
N LEU A 4 3.43 17.34 7.84
CA LEU A 4 4.66 17.01 8.54
C LEU A 4 4.35 16.05 9.69
N MET A 5 5.15 15.00 9.80
CA MET A 5 5.02 13.98 10.85
C MET A 5 6.37 13.84 11.55
N ARG A 6 6.38 13.82 12.89
CA ARG A 6 7.59 13.57 13.67
C ARG A 6 8.05 12.13 13.48
N GLU A 7 9.36 11.91 13.31
CA GLU A 7 9.91 10.56 13.09
C GLU A 7 9.77 9.66 14.34
N SER A 8 9.97 10.20 15.54
CA SER A 8 10.06 9.42 16.77
C SER A 8 8.74 8.79 17.23
N ASP A 9 7.65 9.56 17.19
CA ASP A 9 6.33 9.16 17.71
C ASP A 9 5.25 9.09 16.63
N ARG A 10 5.59 9.47 15.38
CA ARG A 10 4.69 9.47 14.22
C ARG A 10 3.48 10.39 14.39
N ILE A 11 3.59 11.42 15.21
CA ILE A 11 2.55 12.42 15.40
C ILE A 11 2.62 13.47 14.29
N TRP A 12 1.46 13.79 13.73
CA TRP A 12 1.33 14.85 12.74
C TRP A 12 1.30 16.23 13.38
N PHE A 13 2.00 17.18 12.77
CA PHE A 13 1.93 18.58 13.16
C PHE A 13 0.77 19.29 12.44
N PRO A 14 0.08 20.22 13.12
CA PRO A 14 -0.84 21.12 12.45
C PRO A 14 -0.05 22.10 11.55
N PRO A 15 -0.67 22.62 10.48
CA PRO A 15 0.01 23.49 9.52
C PRO A 15 0.48 24.84 10.11
N ASN A 16 -0.06 25.24 11.26
CA ASN A 16 0.35 26.45 12.00
C ASN A 16 1.37 26.17 13.12
N HIS A 17 1.94 24.96 13.20
CA HIS A 17 2.94 24.64 14.20
C HIS A 17 4.22 25.47 14.01
N THR A 18 4.77 26.00 15.11
CA THR A 18 6.03 26.75 15.10
C THR A 18 7.13 25.91 15.73
N PHE A 19 8.10 25.48 14.93
CA PHE A 19 9.26 24.73 15.40
C PHE A 19 10.23 25.67 16.12
N LYS A 20 10.45 25.44 17.42
CA LYS A 20 11.46 26.14 18.22
C LYS A 20 12.73 25.30 18.27
N LEU A 21 13.63 25.52 17.31
CA LEU A 21 14.90 24.79 17.25
C LEU A 21 15.87 25.38 18.27
N GLN A 22 16.14 24.65 19.35
CA GLN A 22 17.24 24.98 20.26
C GLN A 22 18.56 24.47 19.67
N PRO A 23 19.73 25.10 19.96
CA PRO A 23 21.01 24.71 19.39
C PRO A 23 21.42 23.24 19.62
N ALA A 24 20.95 22.62 20.70
CA ALA A 24 21.20 21.21 21.01
C ALA A 24 20.07 20.26 20.55
N ALA A 25 18.93 20.78 20.12
CA ALA A 25 17.78 19.98 19.72
C ALA A 25 17.93 19.50 18.27
N ARG A 26 17.76 18.20 18.05
CA ARG A 26 17.65 17.60 16.71
C ARG A 26 16.23 17.06 16.56
N GLU A 27 15.48 17.65 15.64
CA GLU A 27 14.13 17.20 15.30
C GLU A 27 14.14 16.63 13.89
N SER A 28 13.78 15.36 13.76
CA SER A 28 13.63 14.70 12.46
C SER A 28 12.16 14.61 12.08
N LEU A 29 11.84 15.07 10.87
CA LEU A 29 10.48 15.13 10.34
C LEU A 29 10.38 14.36 9.03
N HIS A 30 9.23 13.74 8.81
CA HIS A 30 8.83 13.22 7.52
C HIS A 30 7.83 14.17 6.88
N PHE A 31 8.15 14.68 5.70
CA PHE A 31 7.17 15.25 4.79
C PHE A 31 6.41 14.11 4.12
N ARG A 32 5.08 14.10 4.20
CA ARG A 32 4.29 12.93 3.79
C ARG A 32 2.91 13.33 3.28
N ILE A 33 2.34 12.54 2.37
CA ILE A 33 0.93 12.59 2.02
C ILE A 33 0.13 12.07 3.21
N ARG A 34 -0.74 12.92 3.76
CA ARG A 34 -1.64 12.63 4.88
C ARG A 34 -3.08 12.43 4.40
N TYR A 35 -3.55 13.37 3.60
CA TYR A 35 -4.93 13.38 3.11
C TYR A 35 -5.03 12.60 1.81
N TYR A 36 -5.82 11.53 1.85
CA TYR A 36 -5.95 10.55 0.77
C TYR A 36 -7.42 10.16 0.59
N PHE A 37 -7.79 9.86 -0.65
CA PHE A 37 -9.11 9.37 -1.05
C PHE A 37 -8.91 8.11 -1.87
N SER A 38 -9.60 7.02 -1.55
CA SER A 38 -9.46 5.75 -2.26
C SER A 38 -10.13 5.76 -3.64
N GLY A 39 -9.76 4.80 -4.49
CA GLY A 39 -10.41 4.63 -5.79
C GLY A 39 -10.20 5.77 -6.82
N TRP A 40 -9.32 6.73 -6.55
CA TRP A 40 -8.99 7.87 -7.44
C TRP A 40 -8.47 7.48 -8.84
N TYR A 41 -8.12 6.21 -9.03
CA TYR A 41 -7.54 5.65 -10.24
C TYR A 41 -8.55 4.91 -11.13
N HIS A 42 -9.79 4.71 -10.67
CA HIS A 42 -10.84 4.11 -11.50
C HIS A 42 -11.57 5.21 -12.28
N SER A 43 -11.84 4.96 -13.56
CA SER A 43 -12.72 5.81 -14.38
C SER A 43 -14.11 5.16 -14.47
N GLY A 44 -15.18 5.91 -14.20
CA GLY A 44 -16.55 5.50 -14.54
C GLY A 44 -17.39 4.79 -13.46
N SER A 45 -17.01 4.81 -12.18
CA SER A 45 -17.89 4.42 -11.07
C SER A 45 -18.30 5.67 -10.27
N THR A 46 -19.55 5.71 -9.81
CA THR A 46 -20.12 6.81 -9.00
C THR A 46 -19.44 6.98 -7.64
N LEU A 47 -18.54 6.07 -7.27
CA LEU A 47 -17.80 6.05 -6.00
C LEU A 47 -16.35 6.56 -6.14
N ASN A 48 -15.94 7.05 -7.32
CA ASN A 48 -14.55 7.42 -7.58
C ASN A 48 -14.26 8.86 -7.15
N ALA A 49 -13.21 9.04 -6.34
CA ALA A 49 -12.73 10.35 -5.97
C ALA A 49 -12.16 11.09 -7.19
N HIS A 50 -12.68 12.29 -7.46
CA HIS A 50 -12.19 13.17 -8.52
C HIS A 50 -12.29 14.64 -8.08
N ARG A 51 -11.58 15.52 -8.80
CA ARG A 51 -11.69 16.97 -8.65
C ARG A 51 -12.74 17.51 -9.63
N TYR A 52 -13.46 18.55 -9.20
CA TYR A 52 -14.41 19.24 -10.06
C TYR A 52 -13.71 19.90 -11.25
N GLY A 53 -14.17 19.57 -12.46
CA GLY A 53 -13.79 20.27 -13.67
C GLY A 53 -14.68 21.49 -13.95
N VAL A 54 -14.20 22.38 -14.83
CA VAL A 54 -14.89 23.62 -15.21
C VAL A 54 -16.20 23.36 -15.94
N CYS A 55 -16.28 22.27 -16.71
CA CYS A 55 -17.50 21.90 -17.44
C CYS A 55 -18.27 20.81 -16.69
N LYS A 56 -19.60 20.86 -16.77
CA LYS A 56 -20.48 19.84 -16.21
C LYS A 56 -20.10 18.44 -16.72
N GLY A 57 -19.83 17.52 -15.80
CA GLY A 57 -19.45 16.14 -16.12
C GLY A 57 -17.99 15.94 -16.51
N LYS A 58 -17.13 16.98 -16.45
CA LYS A 58 -15.68 16.80 -16.57
C LYS A 58 -15.07 16.53 -15.20
N GLU A 59 -14.46 15.36 -15.06
CA GLU A 59 -13.70 14.96 -13.88
C GLU A 59 -12.22 15.27 -14.11
N SER A 60 -11.55 15.81 -13.09
CA SER A 60 -10.10 16.01 -13.09
C SER A 60 -9.45 15.05 -12.09
N PRO A 61 -8.24 14.52 -12.38
CA PRO A 61 -7.59 13.54 -11.51
C PRO A 61 -7.28 14.14 -10.14
N VAL A 62 -7.38 13.34 -9.08
CA VAL A 62 -7.07 13.77 -7.70
C VAL A 62 -5.58 14.08 -7.54
N MET A 63 -4.74 13.30 -8.22
CA MET A 63 -3.27 13.38 -8.17
C MET A 63 -2.69 13.47 -9.58
N ASP A 64 -1.60 14.22 -9.71
CA ASP A 64 -0.75 14.19 -10.90
C ASP A 64 0.32 13.10 -10.77
N ASP A 65 1.15 12.95 -11.80
CA ASP A 65 2.22 11.95 -11.85
C ASP A 65 3.26 12.13 -10.74
N TYR A 66 3.54 13.37 -10.33
CA TYR A 66 4.53 13.68 -9.29
C TYR A 66 4.03 13.26 -7.91
N VAL A 67 2.79 13.60 -7.57
CA VAL A 67 2.16 13.20 -6.30
C VAL A 67 1.99 11.69 -6.25
N MET A 68 1.60 11.04 -7.36
CA MET A 68 1.53 9.58 -7.42
C MET A 68 2.91 8.93 -7.21
N ALA A 69 3.96 9.46 -7.84
CA ALA A 69 5.32 8.96 -7.65
C ALA A 69 5.79 9.12 -6.19
N TYR A 70 5.48 10.26 -5.56
CA TYR A 70 5.76 10.50 -4.14
C TYR A 70 5.00 9.50 -3.25
N GLN A 71 3.71 9.29 -3.53
CA GLN A 71 2.89 8.34 -2.81
C GLN A 71 3.48 6.93 -2.90
N PHE A 72 3.86 6.50 -4.10
CA PHE A 72 4.51 5.20 -4.28
C PHE A 72 5.74 5.06 -3.39
N LEU A 73 6.65 6.05 -3.39
CA LEU A 73 7.87 6.01 -2.57
C LEU A 73 7.56 5.95 -1.08
N GLN A 74 6.62 6.78 -0.62
CA GLN A 74 6.18 6.80 0.77
C GLN A 74 5.62 5.45 1.19
N ARG A 75 4.65 4.91 0.44
CA ARG A 75 3.96 3.67 0.81
C ARG A 75 4.87 2.44 0.69
N ARG A 76 5.72 2.39 -0.33
CA ARG A 76 6.76 1.37 -0.47
C ARG A 76 7.70 1.38 0.73
N SER A 77 8.15 2.56 1.16
CA SER A 77 9.02 2.68 2.33
C SER A 77 8.35 2.11 3.58
N ASP A 78 7.10 2.49 3.84
CA ASP A 78 6.34 2.01 4.99
C ASP A 78 6.16 0.49 4.97
N PHE A 79 5.78 -0.04 3.81
CA PHE A 79 5.58 -1.46 3.56
C PHE A 79 6.86 -2.26 3.84
N LEU A 80 7.99 -1.88 3.25
CA LEU A 80 9.25 -2.63 3.39
C LEU A 80 9.85 -2.51 4.80
N ASN A 81 9.72 -1.35 5.43
CA ASN A 81 10.33 -1.07 6.73
C ASN A 81 9.49 -1.59 7.91
N GLY A 82 8.29 -2.12 7.66
CA GLY A 82 7.40 -2.65 8.70
C GLY A 82 6.73 -1.54 9.51
N TRP A 83 6.48 -0.39 8.89
CA TRP A 83 5.70 0.68 9.53
C TRP A 83 4.22 0.33 9.63
N VAL A 84 3.81 -0.68 8.88
CA VAL A 84 2.44 -1.20 8.77
C VAL A 84 2.49 -2.68 9.09
N GLN A 85 1.52 -3.15 9.88
CA GLN A 85 1.39 -4.57 10.16
C GLN A 85 0.69 -5.26 9.00
N ILE A 86 1.26 -6.38 8.56
CA ILE A 86 0.74 -7.18 7.46
C ILE A 86 0.39 -8.55 8.03
N PRO A 87 -0.85 -9.03 7.83
CA PRO A 87 -1.25 -10.35 8.29
C PRO A 87 -0.36 -11.42 7.64
N VAL A 88 0.09 -12.38 8.42
CA VAL A 88 0.91 -13.49 7.93
C VAL A 88 -0.02 -14.63 7.52
N SER A 89 -0.56 -14.54 6.31
CA SER A 89 -1.38 -15.58 5.68
C SER A 89 -0.78 -16.00 4.34
N HIS A 90 -1.22 -17.15 3.81
CA HIS A 90 -0.79 -17.60 2.48
C HIS A 90 -1.15 -16.57 1.40
N GLU A 91 -2.37 -16.03 1.45
CA GLU A 91 -2.86 -15.01 0.52
C GLU A 91 -2.03 -13.72 0.59
N ALA A 92 -1.75 -13.22 1.80
CA ALA A 92 -0.91 -12.04 1.99
C ALA A 92 0.54 -12.29 1.51
N GLN A 93 1.04 -13.52 1.62
CA GLN A 93 2.33 -13.90 1.07
C GLN A 93 2.34 -13.79 -0.46
N GLU A 94 1.33 -14.34 -1.14
CA GLU A 94 1.21 -14.27 -2.60
C GLU A 94 1.13 -12.83 -3.09
N GLU A 95 0.31 -12.00 -2.43
CA GLU A 95 0.21 -10.57 -2.73
C GLU A 95 1.55 -9.85 -2.50
N CYS A 96 2.25 -10.11 -1.38
CA CYS A 96 3.56 -9.54 -1.13
C CYS A 96 4.60 -9.95 -2.19
N LEU A 97 4.56 -11.21 -2.67
CA LEU A 97 5.42 -11.67 -3.75
C LEU A 97 5.07 -10.99 -5.08
N GLY A 98 3.78 -10.80 -5.38
CA GLY A 98 3.33 -10.04 -6.55
C GLY A 98 3.79 -8.58 -6.50
N MET A 99 3.72 -7.96 -5.33
CA MET A 99 4.21 -6.60 -5.08
C MET A 99 5.72 -6.49 -5.28
N ALA A 100 6.49 -7.49 -4.83
CA ALA A 100 7.94 -7.56 -5.07
C ALA A 100 8.27 -7.67 -6.58
N VAL A 101 7.48 -8.41 -7.35
CA VAL A 101 7.63 -8.49 -8.82
C VAL A 101 7.39 -7.11 -9.45
N LEU A 102 6.31 -6.43 -9.09
CA LEU A 102 5.99 -5.09 -9.60
C LEU A 102 7.14 -4.11 -9.31
N ASP A 103 7.68 -4.14 -8.10
CA ASP A 103 8.77 -3.25 -7.68
C ASP A 103 10.10 -3.57 -8.36
N MET A 104 10.43 -4.84 -8.57
CA MET A 104 11.61 -5.26 -9.36
C MET A 104 11.48 -4.86 -10.82
N MET A 105 10.31 -5.06 -11.42
CA MET A 105 10.04 -4.63 -12.80
C MET A 105 10.14 -3.12 -12.95
N ARG A 106 9.60 -2.35 -11.98
CA ARG A 106 9.74 -0.90 -11.95
C ARG A 106 11.22 -0.53 -11.90
N LEU A 107 11.98 -1.12 -10.98
CA LEU A 107 13.39 -0.82 -10.83
C LEU A 107 14.17 -1.08 -12.12
N GLY A 108 13.92 -2.20 -12.80
CA GLY A 108 14.54 -2.50 -14.09
C GLY A 108 14.19 -1.46 -15.17
N LYS A 109 12.92 -1.02 -15.24
CA LYS A 109 12.52 0.04 -16.19
C LYS A 109 13.19 1.38 -15.89
N GLU A 110 13.37 1.73 -14.62
CA GLU A 110 13.99 2.99 -14.21
C GLU A 110 15.52 2.97 -14.35
N SER A 111 16.16 1.80 -14.18
CA SER A 111 17.61 1.63 -14.33
C SER A 111 18.05 1.24 -15.75
N GLY A 112 17.10 1.00 -16.66
CA GLY A 112 17.39 0.51 -18.01
C GLY A 112 17.88 -0.93 -18.07
N GLN A 113 17.61 -1.74 -17.03
CA GLN A 113 18.01 -3.14 -16.91
C GLN A 113 16.82 -4.08 -17.12
N SER A 114 17.08 -5.35 -17.44
CA SER A 114 16.02 -6.35 -17.46
C SER A 114 15.58 -6.69 -16.02
N PRO A 115 14.32 -7.10 -15.80
CA PRO A 115 13.87 -7.58 -14.49
C PRO A 115 14.70 -8.77 -13.96
N LEU A 116 15.27 -9.56 -14.86
CA LEU A 116 16.12 -10.71 -14.50
C LEU A 116 17.49 -10.26 -13.98
N ASP A 117 18.06 -9.18 -14.52
CA ASP A 117 19.32 -8.61 -14.03
C ASP A 117 19.14 -8.09 -12.60
N VAL A 118 18.07 -7.32 -12.37
CA VAL A 118 17.70 -6.85 -11.02
C VAL A 118 17.54 -8.01 -10.03
N TYR A 119 16.92 -9.12 -10.46
CA TYR A 119 16.76 -10.31 -9.63
C TYR A 119 18.09 -11.01 -9.31
N ASN A 120 19.05 -11.00 -10.24
CA ASN A 120 20.35 -11.61 -10.03
C ASN A 120 21.22 -10.77 -9.09
N ASP A 121 21.13 -9.44 -9.20
CA ASP A 121 21.90 -8.50 -8.37
C ASP A 121 21.34 -8.37 -6.96
N THR A 122 20.00 -8.35 -6.83
CA THR A 122 19.32 -8.12 -5.55
C THR A 122 18.33 -9.24 -5.25
N SER A 123 18.44 -9.82 -4.05
CA SER A 123 17.49 -10.84 -3.58
C SER A 123 16.05 -10.32 -3.57
N TYR A 124 15.11 -11.05 -4.15
CA TYR A 124 13.68 -10.71 -4.12
C TYR A 124 13.14 -10.44 -2.71
N LYS A 125 13.75 -11.03 -1.68
CA LYS A 125 13.36 -10.81 -0.28
C LYS A 125 13.53 -9.36 0.17
N SER A 126 14.45 -8.57 -0.40
CA SER A 126 14.60 -7.14 -0.03
C SER A 126 13.41 -6.28 -0.45
N PHE A 127 12.58 -6.80 -1.36
CA PHE A 127 11.35 -6.18 -1.84
C PHE A 127 10.12 -6.68 -1.06
N LEU A 128 10.34 -7.43 0.02
CA LEU A 128 9.29 -7.94 0.91
C LEU A 128 9.32 -7.22 2.28
N PRO A 129 8.16 -7.08 2.93
CA PRO A 129 8.07 -6.52 4.26
C PRO A 129 8.81 -7.41 5.28
N LYS A 130 9.28 -6.82 6.38
CA LYS A 130 10.10 -7.53 7.40
C LYS A 130 9.40 -8.78 7.92
N SER A 131 8.11 -8.70 8.23
CA SER A 131 7.31 -9.85 8.71
C SER A 131 7.30 -11.00 7.69
N MET A 132 7.06 -10.70 6.41
CA MET A 132 7.01 -11.73 5.36
C MET A 132 8.38 -12.33 5.07
N ARG A 133 9.46 -11.54 5.17
CA ARG A 133 10.83 -12.06 5.08
C ARG A 133 11.10 -13.10 6.17
N SER A 134 10.74 -12.78 7.40
CA SER A 134 10.89 -13.70 8.54
C SER A 134 10.04 -14.96 8.33
N HIS A 135 8.78 -14.80 7.95
CA HIS A 135 7.89 -15.94 7.68
C HIS A 135 8.43 -16.89 6.60
N ILE A 136 8.90 -16.36 5.47
CA ILE A 136 9.52 -17.18 4.42
C ILE A 136 10.79 -17.86 4.93
N GLN A 137 11.53 -17.23 5.86
CA GLN A 137 12.74 -17.80 6.44
C GLN A 137 12.43 -18.97 7.39
N GLU A 138 11.28 -18.98 8.06
CA GLU A 138 10.83 -20.06 8.94
C GLU A 138 10.52 -21.36 8.17
N TYR A 139 10.10 -21.27 6.91
CA TYR A 139 9.88 -22.46 6.10
C TYR A 139 11.11 -23.33 5.93
N ASN A 140 10.91 -24.63 5.75
CA ASN A 140 12.00 -25.54 5.41
C ASN A 140 12.69 -25.16 4.08
N ILE A 141 13.91 -25.69 3.89
CA ILE A 141 14.75 -25.32 2.75
C ILE A 141 14.14 -25.66 1.39
N LEU A 142 13.34 -26.74 1.31
CA LEU A 142 12.69 -27.17 0.06
C LEU A 142 11.59 -26.20 -0.35
N THR A 143 10.75 -25.79 0.60
CA THR A 143 9.71 -24.78 0.38
C THR A 143 10.33 -23.45 -0.03
N ARG A 144 11.39 -23.00 0.65
CA ARG A 144 12.11 -21.76 0.27
C ARG A 144 12.69 -21.83 -1.15
N LYS A 145 13.25 -22.99 -1.55
CA LYS A 145 13.73 -23.21 -2.93
C LYS A 145 12.58 -23.18 -3.94
N ARG A 146 11.43 -23.78 -3.63
CA ARG A 146 10.23 -23.74 -4.49
C ARG A 146 9.72 -22.32 -4.71
N ILE A 147 9.60 -21.53 -3.63
CA ILE A 147 9.21 -20.11 -3.72
C ILE A 147 10.20 -19.35 -4.61
N ARG A 148 11.50 -19.48 -4.36
CA ARG A 148 12.54 -18.81 -5.17
C ARG A 148 12.46 -19.21 -6.65
N TYR A 149 12.25 -20.48 -6.95
CA TYR A 149 12.14 -21.00 -8.32
C TYR A 149 10.91 -20.43 -9.03
N ARG A 150 9.73 -20.47 -8.39
CA ARG A 150 8.49 -19.90 -8.95
C ARG A 150 8.61 -18.40 -9.16
N PHE A 151 9.18 -17.68 -8.20
CA PHE A 151 9.43 -16.25 -8.31
C PHE A 151 10.33 -15.93 -9.52
N LYS A 152 11.46 -16.63 -9.67
CA LYS A 152 12.35 -16.44 -10.82
C LYS A 152 11.64 -16.71 -12.15
N LYS A 153 10.88 -17.81 -12.23
CA LYS A 153 10.11 -18.17 -13.43
C LYS A 153 9.10 -17.08 -13.78
N PHE A 154 8.48 -16.47 -12.77
CA PHE A 154 7.55 -15.37 -12.98
C PHE A 154 8.27 -14.14 -13.52
N ILE A 155 9.38 -13.71 -12.89
CA ILE A 155 10.20 -12.58 -13.39
C ILE A 155 10.61 -12.77 -14.86
N GLN A 156 11.00 -13.99 -15.25
CA GLN A 156 11.37 -14.31 -16.63
C GLN A 156 10.20 -14.15 -17.63
N GLN A 157 8.96 -14.38 -17.20
CA GLN A 157 7.78 -14.21 -18.08
C GLN A 157 7.48 -12.75 -18.40
N PHE A 158 7.97 -11.81 -17.59
CA PHE A 158 7.72 -10.38 -17.76
C PHE A 158 8.90 -9.61 -18.35
N SER A 159 9.95 -10.28 -18.85
CA SER A 159 11.08 -9.62 -19.53
C SER A 159 10.60 -8.72 -20.68
N ASP A 160 9.59 -9.18 -21.41
CA ASP A 160 9.07 -8.52 -22.61
C ASP A 160 7.85 -7.64 -22.33
N CYS A 161 7.52 -7.44 -21.04
CA CYS A 161 6.38 -6.63 -20.65
C CYS A 161 6.61 -5.16 -21.03
N LYS A 162 5.65 -4.60 -21.80
CA LYS A 162 5.65 -3.20 -22.26
C LYS A 162 5.12 -2.20 -21.21
N ALA A 163 4.90 -2.64 -19.96
CA ALA A 163 4.45 -1.78 -18.89
C ALA A 163 5.46 -0.64 -18.63
N THR A 164 4.94 0.58 -18.43
CA THR A 164 5.74 1.74 -18.05
C THR A 164 6.01 1.74 -16.55
N ALA A 165 7.08 2.38 -16.09
CA ALA A 165 7.34 2.56 -14.65
C ALA A 165 6.16 3.21 -13.92
N CYS A 166 5.48 4.17 -14.55
CA CYS A 166 4.27 4.79 -14.04
C CYS A 166 3.14 3.76 -13.81
N SER A 167 2.82 2.94 -14.82
CA SER A 167 1.79 1.91 -14.68
C SER A 167 2.10 0.85 -13.62
N LEU A 168 3.38 0.52 -13.43
CA LEU A 168 3.82 -0.41 -12.38
C LEU A 168 3.67 0.19 -10.98
N LYS A 169 4.02 1.47 -10.80
CA LYS A 169 3.78 2.21 -9.54
C LYS A 169 2.29 2.29 -9.22
N LEU A 170 1.46 2.59 -10.21
CA LEU A 170 0.01 2.63 -10.05
C LEU A 170 -0.53 1.27 -9.61
N LYS A 171 -0.17 0.19 -10.32
CA LYS A 171 -0.61 -1.16 -9.96
C LYS A 171 -0.16 -1.57 -8.56
N TYR A 172 1.06 -1.18 -8.15
CA TYR A 172 1.56 -1.39 -6.80
C TYR A 172 0.70 -0.66 -5.75
N LEU A 173 0.37 0.62 -5.98
CA LEU A 173 -0.48 1.38 -5.08
C LEU A 173 -1.88 0.78 -4.94
N MET A 174 -2.49 0.34 -6.05
CA MET A 174 -3.80 -0.33 -6.05
C MET A 174 -3.76 -1.63 -5.23
N SER A 175 -2.76 -2.48 -5.49
CA SER A 175 -2.58 -3.74 -4.74
C SER A 175 -2.34 -3.49 -3.26
N LEU A 176 -1.59 -2.45 -2.89
CA LEU A 176 -1.36 -2.09 -1.49
C LEU A 176 -2.62 -1.53 -0.82
N GLU A 177 -3.44 -0.75 -1.53
CA GLU A 177 -4.74 -0.27 -1.05
C GLU A 177 -5.68 -1.43 -0.71
N MET A 178 -5.72 -2.45 -1.57
CA MET A 178 -6.49 -3.65 -1.30
C MET A 178 -5.91 -4.46 -0.14
N LEU A 179 -4.59 -4.65 -0.08
CA LEU A 179 -3.93 -5.45 0.96
C LEU A 179 -4.03 -4.81 2.36
N LEU A 180 -3.93 -3.48 2.44
CA LEU A 180 -3.87 -2.74 3.70
C LEU A 180 -4.80 -1.52 3.68
N PRO A 181 -6.13 -1.71 3.76
CA PRO A 181 -7.07 -0.58 3.78
C PRO A 181 -6.84 0.37 4.96
N SER A 182 -6.37 -0.17 6.09
CA SER A 182 -6.03 0.59 7.30
C SER A 182 -4.90 1.61 7.10
N LEU A 183 -4.07 1.47 6.07
CA LEU A 183 -2.98 2.39 5.72
C LEU A 183 -3.46 3.81 5.37
N TYR A 184 -4.74 3.92 5.02
CA TYR A 184 -5.40 5.13 4.53
C TYR A 184 -6.38 5.71 5.56
N ALA A 185 -6.32 5.21 6.79
CA ALA A 185 -7.13 5.67 7.91
C ALA A 185 -6.24 6.12 9.08
N GLU A 186 -6.61 7.20 9.76
CA GLU A 186 -6.04 7.55 11.06
C GLU A 186 -6.97 7.10 12.17
N ARG A 187 -6.41 6.46 13.21
CA ARG A 187 -7.18 5.94 14.35
C ARG A 187 -6.74 6.63 15.64
N PHE A 188 -7.70 7.04 16.46
CA PHE A 188 -7.49 7.73 17.72
C PHE A 188 -8.26 7.03 18.83
N GLN A 189 -7.54 6.53 19.83
CA GLN A 189 -8.17 6.02 21.04
C GLN A 189 -8.47 7.17 22.00
N VAL A 190 -9.74 7.34 22.34
CA VAL A 190 -10.21 8.39 23.25
C VAL A 190 -11.04 7.79 24.38
N ALA A 191 -11.04 8.48 25.52
CA ALA A 191 -11.97 8.18 26.61
C ALA A 191 -13.13 9.18 26.57
N ASP A 192 -14.36 8.66 26.58
CA ASP A 192 -15.54 9.49 26.77
C ASP A 192 -15.61 10.04 28.22
N LEU A 193 -16.50 11.00 28.47
CA LEU A 193 -16.79 11.57 29.80
C LEU A 193 -17.10 10.51 30.87
N SER A 194 -17.57 9.34 30.43
CA SER A 194 -17.85 8.16 31.27
C SER A 194 -16.63 7.23 31.46
N ALA A 195 -15.42 7.67 31.11
CA ALA A 195 -14.18 6.89 31.09
C ALA A 195 -14.20 5.64 30.19
N ARG A 196 -15.16 5.56 29.27
CA ARG A 196 -15.28 4.46 28.30
C ARG A 196 -14.33 4.71 27.13
N LYS A 197 -13.55 3.68 26.77
CA LYS A 197 -12.64 3.74 25.61
C LYS A 197 -13.42 3.59 24.30
N VAL A 198 -13.17 4.50 23.38
CA VAL A 198 -13.76 4.57 22.05
C VAL A 198 -12.62 4.75 21.03
N THR A 199 -12.73 4.10 19.87
CA THR A 199 -11.83 4.33 18.75
C THR A 199 -12.51 5.25 17.74
N ILE A 200 -11.90 6.39 17.44
CA ILE A 200 -12.30 7.27 16.33
C ILE A 200 -11.47 6.87 15.11
N VAL A 201 -12.13 6.65 13.98
CA VAL A 201 -11.50 6.32 12.69
C VAL A 201 -11.83 7.43 11.70
N ILE A 202 -10.80 8.02 11.11
CA ILE A 202 -10.93 9.10 10.13
C ILE A 202 -10.41 8.63 8.79
N THR A 203 -11.23 8.73 7.75
CA THR A 203 -10.83 8.48 6.35
C THR A 203 -11.29 9.61 5.44
N GLY A 204 -10.64 9.77 4.29
CA GLY A 204 -11.06 10.76 3.30
C GLY A 204 -12.44 10.46 2.70
N ASP A 205 -12.79 9.17 2.56
CA ASP A 205 -13.97 8.73 1.82
C ASP A 205 -15.23 8.65 2.71
N THR A 206 -15.07 8.27 3.97
CA THR A 206 -16.20 8.06 4.92
C THR A 206 -16.28 9.11 6.02
N GLY A 207 -15.33 10.05 6.09
CA GLY A 207 -15.30 11.09 7.11
C GLY A 207 -14.93 10.53 8.49
N ILE A 208 -15.69 10.90 9.52
CA ILE A 208 -15.43 10.55 10.92
C ILE A 208 -16.38 9.43 11.35
N GLN A 209 -15.80 8.29 11.71
CA GLN A 209 -16.52 7.13 12.25
C GLN A 209 -15.98 6.82 13.65
N TRP A 210 -16.75 6.10 14.46
CA TRP A 210 -16.31 5.67 15.78
C TRP A 210 -16.90 4.30 16.13
N SER A 211 -16.19 3.54 16.96
CA SER A 211 -16.59 2.21 17.41
C SER A 211 -16.26 2.00 18.88
N LYS A 212 -17.02 1.10 19.54
CA LYS A 212 -16.73 0.65 20.90
C LYS A 212 -15.88 -0.62 20.80
N GLY A 213 -14.79 -0.69 21.58
CA GLY A 213 -13.65 -1.60 21.39
C GLY A 213 -13.85 -3.13 21.36
N LYS A 214 -15.08 -3.65 21.18
CA LYS A 214 -15.38 -5.06 20.89
C LYS A 214 -15.87 -5.31 19.46
N GLU A 215 -16.34 -4.29 18.73
CA GLU A 215 -16.90 -4.44 17.38
C GLU A 215 -15.85 -4.42 16.25
N GLU A 216 -14.61 -4.01 16.55
CA GLU A 216 -13.54 -3.87 15.54
C GLU A 216 -12.88 -5.20 15.11
N GLU A 217 -12.70 -6.16 16.02
CA GLU A 217 -12.09 -7.46 15.66
C GLU A 217 -12.98 -8.26 14.71
N GLU A 218 -14.30 -8.27 14.94
CA GLU A 218 -15.27 -8.89 14.04
C GLU A 218 -15.37 -8.15 12.69
N ALA A 219 -15.29 -6.81 12.67
CA ALA A 219 -15.40 -6.03 11.43
C ALA A 219 -14.15 -6.16 10.53
N GLU A 220 -12.96 -6.27 11.12
CA GLU A 220 -11.71 -6.50 10.39
C GLU A 220 -11.66 -7.95 9.88
N GLU A 221 -12.12 -8.94 10.66
CA GLU A 221 -12.26 -10.33 10.22
C GLU A 221 -13.32 -10.49 9.11
N VAL A 222 -14.46 -9.80 9.19
CA VAL A 222 -15.49 -9.80 8.13
C VAL A 222 -15.00 -9.10 6.86
N ARG A 223 -14.21 -8.03 6.97
CA ARG A 223 -13.55 -7.39 5.81
C ARG A 223 -12.53 -8.32 5.16
N VAL A 224 -11.74 -9.05 5.94
CA VAL A 224 -10.81 -10.08 5.45
C VAL A 224 -11.57 -11.26 4.81
N LYS A 225 -12.71 -11.69 5.37
CA LYS A 225 -13.56 -12.73 4.74
C LYS A 225 -14.20 -12.25 3.44
N ARG A 226 -14.61 -10.98 3.36
CA ARG A 226 -15.11 -10.35 2.13
C ARG A 226 -13.99 -10.19 1.08
N TRP A 227 -12.76 -10.01 1.53
CA TRP A 227 -11.54 -10.02 0.73
C TRP A 227 -11.39 -11.34 -0.05
N ALA A 228 -11.45 -12.48 0.66
CA ALA A 228 -11.38 -13.81 0.04
C ALA A 228 -12.51 -14.07 -0.97
N LEU A 229 -13.73 -13.56 -0.70
CA LEU A 229 -14.86 -13.68 -1.62
C LEU A 229 -14.69 -12.86 -2.90
N CYS A 230 -14.21 -11.62 -2.82
CA CYS A 230 -14.00 -10.76 -3.98
C CYS A 230 -12.88 -11.26 -4.92
N ILE A 231 -11.88 -11.99 -4.40
CA ILE A 231 -10.86 -12.64 -5.23
C ILE A 231 -11.44 -13.86 -5.98
N SER A 232 -12.36 -14.61 -5.35
CA SER A 232 -13.00 -15.77 -6.00
C SER A 232 -13.97 -15.40 -7.13
N GLN A 233 -14.54 -14.19 -7.09
CA GLN A 233 -15.50 -13.71 -8.07
C GLN A 233 -14.84 -12.65 -8.97
N GLY A 234 -14.00 -13.10 -9.89
CA GLY A 234 -13.40 -12.25 -10.92
C GLY A 234 -14.47 -11.53 -11.74
N SER A 235 -14.74 -10.28 -11.41
CA SER A 235 -15.45 -9.32 -12.25
C SER A 235 -14.57 -8.11 -12.41
N TYR A 236 -13.98 -7.94 -13.61
CA TYR A 236 -14.06 -6.69 -14.38
C TYR A 236 -13.64 -6.95 -15.83
N GLY A 237 -14.43 -6.37 -16.73
CA GLY A 237 -14.49 -6.68 -18.15
C GLY A 237 -13.30 -6.20 -18.99
N HIS A 238 -13.18 -6.89 -20.13
CA HIS A 238 -12.40 -6.60 -21.34
C HIS A 238 -10.94 -6.17 -21.20
N GLY A 239 -10.14 -7.15 -20.77
CA GLY A 239 -8.76 -7.36 -21.16
C GLY A 239 -8.41 -8.80 -20.80
N LYS A 240 -7.83 -9.58 -21.71
CA LYS A 240 -7.57 -11.02 -21.57
C LYS A 240 -7.14 -11.40 -20.13
N PRO A 241 -7.63 -12.51 -19.55
CA PRO A 241 -7.33 -12.90 -18.18
C PRO A 241 -5.83 -13.11 -18.02
N GLY A 242 -5.17 -12.15 -17.36
CA GLY A 242 -3.88 -12.39 -16.75
C GLY A 242 -4.09 -13.44 -15.66
N LYS A 243 -3.37 -14.56 -15.76
CA LYS A 243 -3.38 -15.63 -14.75
C LYS A 243 -3.29 -15.01 -13.36
N VAL A 244 -4.28 -15.32 -12.52
CA VAL A 244 -4.21 -15.12 -11.08
C VAL A 244 -2.90 -15.74 -10.60
N MET A 245 -2.12 -14.98 -9.84
CA MET A 245 -0.87 -15.45 -9.25
C MET A 245 -1.21 -16.56 -8.26
N ALA A 246 -0.85 -17.80 -8.60
CA ALA A 246 -0.80 -18.90 -7.64
C ALA A 246 0.68 -19.28 -7.47
N PHE A 247 1.24 -19.02 -6.28
CA PHE A 247 2.63 -19.30 -5.94
C PHE A 247 2.81 -20.66 -5.24
#